data_AF-A0A9Q9Z2S5-F1
#
_entry.id   AF-A0A9Q9Z2S5-F1
#
_cell.length_a   1.000
_cell.length_b   1.000
_cell.length_c   1.000
_cell.angle_alpha   90.00
_cell.angle_beta   90.00
_cell.angle_gamma   90.00
#
_symmetry.space_group_name_H-M   'P 1'
#
loop_
_entity.id
_entity.type
_entity.pdbx_description
1 polymer ?
#
loop_
_entity_poly.entity_id
_entity_poly.type
_entity_poly.pdbx_seq_one_letter_code
_entity_poly.pdbx_strand_id
1 'polypeptide(L)'
;MMVHLFGAASSPSCASYALKRTAEDRKEVASPKAVETVIHNFYVDDCLKSVSTEQEAIDLASDVRKLCAEGGFCLTKWVSNSRKVLLSIPEEQRASGIKDLDLDQDFLPIERALGMQWCTENDTFTYKIKVQEKPFSRRGILSVVNSIYDPLGFLVPLILPVKLLLRDMCKQGYGWDEEIEGKQADQWVRWLEDLNHLSDFQIKRCVKPEKFGNTTEAQLHHFSDASESAYGTATYLVLKNEHNQKHCSLLMGKSRVSPLKQITIPRLELTAATIAVKVDKILRQELQIPLQQSVFWTDSTTVLSYIGNESARFKTFVANRISLIRDATTSLQWRFVKSAQNPADQATRGLKAKDFVQEEKWFKGPNFLLKPEEEWPQCRDQMTQGAQQDPEIKAEIKVNVLNIKEGKDIVSKLTDYYSSWFSLKKAVAWMIRLKETLLQLCKVRRQFQESIAQSEKDPEKQASLLQEQMQKYRSTMEKKSLSLKNLNQAEIQLIQFSQKQQFQDEIEALKKNIPVKKRSQLFKLDPVLQDGILRVGGRLNRAAMPEESRHPAILSKCSKISTLILNDIHQRCGHCG
;
A
#
# COMPACT_ATOMS: atom_id res chain seq x y z
N MET A 1 -29.60 -23.79 17.87
CA MET A 1 -29.35 -23.45 16.44
C MET A 1 -27.97 -24.00 16.10
N MET A 2 -27.85 -24.99 15.20
CA MET A 2 -26.56 -25.54 14.74
C MET A 2 -26.16 -24.99 13.36
N VAL A 3 -26.57 -23.76 13.04
CA VAL A 3 -26.25 -23.08 11.78
C VAL A 3 -25.47 -21.80 12.09
N HIS A 4 -24.60 -21.39 11.17
CA HIS A 4 -23.90 -20.12 11.31
C HIS A 4 -24.89 -18.96 11.36
N LEU A 5 -24.66 -18.04 12.29
CA LEU A 5 -25.52 -16.88 12.51
C LEU A 5 -25.43 -15.93 11.30
N PHE A 6 -26.58 -15.56 10.75
CA PHE A 6 -26.67 -14.46 9.78
C PHE A 6 -26.23 -13.14 10.44
N GLY A 7 -25.44 -12.35 9.72
CA GLY A 7 -24.95 -11.05 10.20
C GLY A 7 -23.69 -11.09 11.07
N ALA A 8 -23.20 -12.27 11.48
CA ALA A 8 -21.91 -12.36 12.16
C ALA A 8 -20.76 -12.17 11.15
N ALA A 9 -19.80 -11.30 11.49
CA ALA A 9 -18.69 -10.93 10.60
C ALA A 9 -17.78 -12.12 10.24
N SER A 10 -17.70 -13.15 11.08
CA SER A 10 -16.92 -14.36 10.83
C SER A 10 -17.62 -15.38 9.92
N SER A 11 -18.95 -15.30 9.77
CA SER A 11 -19.73 -16.31 9.05
C SER A 11 -19.27 -16.51 7.59
N PRO A 12 -19.02 -15.45 6.78
CA PRO A 12 -18.54 -15.62 5.42
C PRO A 12 -17.17 -16.31 5.37
N SER A 13 -16.25 -15.95 6.26
CA SER A 13 -14.91 -16.57 6.30
C SER A 13 -14.96 -18.05 6.67
N CYS A 14 -15.81 -18.43 7.64
CA CYS A 14 -16.01 -19.83 8.01
C CYS A 14 -16.62 -20.63 6.85
N ALA A 15 -17.65 -20.08 6.17
CA ALA A 15 -18.28 -20.72 5.03
C ALA A 15 -17.31 -20.90 3.85
N SER A 16 -16.57 -19.86 3.49
CA SER A 16 -15.56 -19.94 2.42
C SER A 16 -14.43 -20.91 2.75
N TYR A 17 -13.99 -20.98 4.02
CA TYR A 17 -12.98 -21.95 4.45
C TYR A 17 -13.52 -23.38 4.32
N ALA A 18 -14.72 -23.65 4.83
CA ALA A 18 -15.34 -24.97 4.75
C ALA A 18 -15.53 -25.42 3.29
N LEU A 19 -16.02 -24.53 2.42
CA LEU A 19 -16.17 -24.80 0.99
C LEU A 19 -14.84 -25.16 0.32
N LYS A 20 -13.79 -24.37 0.55
CA LYS A 20 -12.44 -24.65 0.01
C LYS A 20 -11.85 -25.93 0.60
N ARG A 21 -12.12 -26.20 1.88
CA ARG A 21 -11.66 -27.41 2.54
C ARG A 21 -12.30 -28.66 1.96
N THR A 22 -13.61 -28.63 1.65
CA THR A 22 -14.29 -29.71 0.92
C THR A 22 -13.62 -29.99 -0.42
N ALA A 23 -13.27 -28.95 -1.19
CA ALA A 23 -12.58 -29.12 -2.47
C ALA A 23 -11.20 -29.77 -2.31
N GLU A 24 -10.42 -29.36 -1.30
CA GLU A 24 -9.09 -29.92 -1.04
C GLU A 24 -9.17 -31.38 -0.56
N ASP A 25 -10.08 -31.69 0.37
CA ASP A 25 -10.25 -33.05 0.92
C ASP A 25 -10.75 -34.06 -0.13
N ARG A 26 -11.33 -33.58 -1.23
CA ARG A 26 -11.85 -34.40 -2.33
C ARG A 26 -11.02 -34.33 -3.62
N LYS A 27 -9.87 -33.66 -3.59
CA LYS A 27 -9.05 -33.39 -4.77
C LYS A 27 -8.63 -34.64 -5.57
N GLU A 28 -8.44 -35.78 -4.89
CA GLU A 28 -8.03 -37.04 -5.52
C GLU A 28 -9.18 -37.80 -6.21
N VAL A 29 -10.44 -37.50 -5.86
CA VAL A 29 -11.62 -38.24 -6.33
C VAL A 29 -12.50 -37.37 -7.24
N ALA A 30 -12.58 -36.07 -6.97
CA ALA A 30 -13.39 -35.14 -7.72
C ALA A 30 -12.72 -34.69 -9.02
N SER A 31 -13.53 -34.20 -9.95
CA SER A 31 -13.07 -33.60 -11.21
C SER A 31 -12.08 -32.45 -10.93
N PRO A 32 -10.86 -32.47 -11.48
CA PRO A 32 -9.87 -31.42 -11.24
C PRO A 32 -10.39 -30.01 -11.58
N LYS A 33 -11.18 -29.89 -12.64
CA LYS A 33 -11.81 -28.62 -13.05
C LYS A 33 -12.83 -28.12 -12.03
N ALA A 34 -13.58 -29.02 -11.39
CA ALA A 34 -14.54 -28.66 -10.36
C ALA A 34 -13.83 -28.17 -9.09
N VAL A 35 -12.77 -28.86 -8.68
CA VAL A 35 -11.92 -28.46 -7.54
C VAL A 35 -11.32 -27.08 -7.78
N GLU A 36 -10.70 -26.86 -8.94
CA GLU A 36 -10.13 -25.56 -9.32
C GLU A 36 -11.19 -24.45 -9.31
N THR A 37 -12.39 -24.74 -9.84
CA THR A 37 -13.52 -23.80 -9.84
C THR A 37 -13.94 -23.43 -8.41
N VAL A 38 -14.06 -24.40 -7.50
CA VAL A 38 -14.40 -24.10 -6.10
C VAL A 38 -13.33 -23.25 -5.41
N ILE A 39 -12.05 -23.52 -5.69
CA ILE A 39 -10.93 -22.82 -5.04
C ILE A 39 -10.78 -21.38 -5.56
N HIS A 40 -10.91 -21.17 -6.87
CA HIS A 40 -10.51 -19.93 -7.53
C HIS A 40 -11.65 -19.09 -8.13
N ASN A 41 -12.86 -19.63 -8.26
CA ASN A 41 -13.97 -18.95 -8.96
C ASN A 41 -15.15 -18.56 -8.05
N PHE A 42 -15.05 -18.82 -6.74
CA PHE A 42 -16.00 -18.30 -5.75
C PHE A 42 -15.54 -16.95 -5.19
N TYR A 43 -16.42 -15.96 -5.25
CA TYR A 43 -16.31 -14.70 -4.54
C TYR A 43 -17.42 -14.61 -3.49
N VAL A 44 -17.05 -14.79 -2.22
CA VAL A 44 -17.99 -14.94 -1.10
C VAL A 44 -18.94 -16.13 -1.36
N ASP A 45 -20.19 -15.86 -1.75
CA ASP A 45 -21.26 -16.81 -2.02
C ASP A 45 -21.51 -17.05 -3.52
N ASP A 46 -21.00 -16.17 -4.38
CA ASP A 46 -21.20 -16.25 -5.84
C ASP A 46 -20.08 -17.03 -6.52
N CYS A 47 -20.43 -18.00 -7.36
CA CYS A 47 -19.50 -18.71 -8.24
C CYS A 47 -19.63 -18.25 -9.69
N LEU A 48 -18.53 -17.83 -10.30
CA LEU A 48 -18.50 -17.37 -11.68
C LEU A 48 -17.42 -18.09 -12.48
N LYS A 49 -17.84 -18.91 -13.44
CA LYS A 49 -16.93 -19.61 -14.36
C LYS A 49 -17.40 -19.46 -15.81
N SER A 50 -16.44 -19.35 -16.71
CA SER A 50 -16.67 -19.40 -18.15
C SER A 50 -15.84 -20.53 -18.76
N VAL A 51 -16.42 -21.21 -19.73
CA VAL A 51 -15.83 -22.35 -20.46
C VAL A 51 -16.13 -22.20 -21.95
N SER A 52 -15.44 -22.99 -22.79
CA SER A 52 -15.44 -22.75 -24.24
C SER A 52 -16.64 -23.36 -24.96
N THR A 53 -17.30 -24.36 -24.35
CA THR A 53 -18.41 -25.09 -24.99
C THR A 53 -19.56 -25.33 -24.02
N GLU A 54 -20.76 -25.48 -24.55
CA GLU A 54 -21.96 -25.79 -23.76
C GLU A 54 -21.83 -27.15 -23.05
N GLN A 55 -21.24 -28.15 -23.72
CA GLN A 55 -21.07 -29.48 -23.12
C GLN A 55 -20.13 -29.42 -21.91
N GLU A 56 -19.00 -28.72 -22.05
CA GLU A 56 -18.07 -28.50 -20.93
C GLU A 56 -18.75 -27.76 -19.77
N ALA A 57 -19.66 -26.82 -20.06
CA ALA A 57 -20.41 -26.11 -19.03
C ALA A 57 -21.40 -27.02 -18.29
N ILE A 58 -22.10 -27.90 -19.01
CA ILE A 58 -23.04 -28.89 -18.44
C ILE A 58 -22.28 -29.86 -17.53
N ASP A 59 -21.17 -30.40 -18.00
CA ASP A 59 -20.35 -31.36 -17.25
C ASP A 59 -19.77 -30.70 -16.00
N LEU A 60 -19.21 -29.49 -16.13
CA LEU A 60 -18.65 -28.75 -15.00
C LEU A 60 -19.72 -28.37 -13.97
N ALA A 61 -20.89 -27.92 -14.41
CA ALA A 61 -21.98 -27.58 -13.49
C ALA A 61 -22.45 -28.82 -12.70
N SER A 62 -22.53 -29.98 -13.36
CA SER A 62 -22.82 -31.27 -12.71
C SER A 62 -21.75 -31.64 -11.68
N ASP A 63 -20.47 -31.57 -12.05
CA ASP A 63 -19.35 -31.95 -11.18
C ASP A 63 -19.23 -31.03 -9.95
N VAL A 64 -19.36 -29.71 -10.15
CA VAL A 64 -19.31 -28.73 -9.05
C VAL A 64 -20.49 -28.92 -8.10
N ARG A 65 -21.70 -29.22 -8.60
CA ARG A 65 -22.86 -29.53 -7.74
C ARG A 65 -22.61 -30.77 -6.88
N LYS A 66 -22.05 -31.84 -7.46
CA LYS A 66 -21.71 -33.07 -6.72
C LYS A 66 -20.67 -32.81 -5.65
N LEU A 67 -19.56 -32.14 -6.02
CA LEU A 67 -18.48 -31.81 -5.09
C LEU A 67 -18.98 -30.97 -3.91
N CYS A 68 -19.76 -29.92 -4.19
CA CYS A 68 -20.35 -29.08 -3.14
C CYS A 68 -21.33 -29.86 -2.24
N ALA A 69 -22.14 -30.75 -2.81
CA ALA A 69 -23.10 -31.56 -2.05
C ALA A 69 -22.42 -32.50 -1.04
N GLU A 70 -21.23 -33.02 -1.35
CA GLU A 70 -20.44 -33.82 -0.40
C GLU A 70 -19.99 -33.02 0.83
N GLY A 71 -19.83 -31.70 0.70
CA GLY A 71 -19.57 -30.76 1.80
C GLY A 71 -20.84 -30.24 2.48
N GLY A 72 -22.03 -30.70 2.07
CA GLY A 72 -23.32 -30.20 2.56
C GLY A 72 -23.76 -28.87 1.94
N PHE A 73 -23.11 -28.41 0.87
CA PHE A 73 -23.47 -27.18 0.18
C PHE A 73 -24.43 -27.46 -0.99
N CYS A 74 -25.56 -26.76 -1.01
CA CYS A 74 -26.51 -26.80 -2.13
C CYS A 74 -26.39 -25.51 -2.95
N LEU A 75 -25.87 -25.63 -4.18
CA LEU A 75 -25.78 -24.49 -5.10
C LEU A 75 -27.15 -24.20 -5.72
N THR A 76 -27.53 -22.93 -5.68
CA THR A 76 -28.83 -22.44 -6.16
C THR A 76 -28.65 -21.18 -7.01
N LYS A 77 -29.74 -20.67 -7.60
CA LYS A 77 -29.77 -19.48 -8.45
C LYS A 77 -28.84 -19.57 -9.67
N TRP A 78 -28.85 -20.73 -10.34
CA TRP A 78 -28.08 -20.91 -11.57
C TRP A 78 -28.57 -19.97 -12.68
N VAL A 79 -27.61 -19.37 -13.39
CA VAL A 79 -27.79 -18.45 -14.52
C VAL A 79 -26.76 -18.81 -15.60
N SER A 80 -27.13 -18.74 -16.87
CA SER A 80 -26.23 -18.94 -18.00
C SER A 80 -26.72 -18.15 -19.22
N ASN A 81 -25.80 -17.82 -20.12
CA ASN A 81 -26.11 -17.30 -21.45
C ASN A 81 -26.48 -18.39 -22.47
N SER A 82 -26.41 -19.68 -22.09
CA SER A 82 -26.85 -20.80 -22.93
C SER A 82 -28.11 -21.45 -22.36
N ARG A 83 -29.17 -21.49 -23.18
CA ARG A 83 -30.43 -22.18 -22.87
C ARG A 83 -30.21 -23.67 -22.66
N LYS A 84 -29.34 -24.29 -23.47
CA LYS A 84 -28.98 -25.71 -23.33
C LYS A 84 -28.36 -26.03 -21.96
N VAL A 85 -27.50 -25.15 -21.47
CA VAL A 85 -26.91 -25.29 -20.13
C VAL A 85 -28.00 -25.13 -19.06
N LEU A 86 -28.88 -24.14 -19.16
CA LEU A 86 -29.99 -23.94 -18.21
C LEU A 86 -30.94 -25.14 -18.15
N LEU A 87 -31.27 -25.74 -19.28
CA LEU A 87 -32.12 -26.93 -19.37
C LEU A 87 -31.54 -28.14 -18.64
N SER A 88 -30.20 -28.26 -18.56
CA SER A 88 -29.54 -29.33 -17.79
C SER A 88 -29.60 -29.16 -16.27
N ILE A 89 -29.95 -27.96 -15.78
CA ILE A 89 -30.05 -27.65 -14.35
C ILE A 89 -31.49 -27.86 -13.87
N PRO A 90 -31.72 -28.52 -12.71
CA PRO A 90 -33.06 -28.65 -12.14
C PRO A 90 -33.74 -27.30 -11.91
N GLU A 91 -35.03 -27.22 -12.21
CA GLU A 91 -35.83 -25.99 -12.13
C GLU A 91 -35.77 -25.33 -10.74
N GLU A 92 -35.76 -26.12 -9.67
CA GLU A 92 -35.74 -25.61 -8.30
C GLU A 92 -34.43 -24.86 -7.98
N GLN A 93 -33.35 -25.17 -8.71
CA GLN A 93 -32.02 -24.60 -8.52
C GLN A 93 -31.76 -23.41 -9.46
N ARG A 94 -32.59 -23.15 -10.47
CA ARG A 94 -32.47 -21.98 -11.36
C ARG A 94 -32.77 -20.67 -10.62
N ALA A 95 -32.28 -19.55 -11.13
CA ALA A 95 -32.63 -18.23 -10.59
C ALA A 95 -34.13 -17.94 -10.76
N SER A 96 -34.75 -17.19 -9.83
CA SER A 96 -36.20 -16.96 -9.83
C SER A 96 -36.72 -16.30 -11.12
N GLY A 97 -35.93 -15.43 -11.75
CA GLY A 97 -36.29 -14.83 -13.04
C GLY A 97 -36.24 -15.78 -14.25
N ILE A 98 -35.71 -16.99 -14.05
CA ILE A 98 -35.56 -18.04 -15.08
C ILE A 98 -36.55 -19.18 -14.87
N LYS A 99 -37.02 -19.40 -13.64
CA LYS A 99 -37.92 -20.52 -13.29
C LYS A 99 -39.24 -20.50 -14.05
N ASP A 100 -39.79 -19.31 -14.24
CA ASP A 100 -41.11 -19.10 -14.85
C ASP A 100 -41.03 -18.81 -16.36
N LEU A 101 -39.85 -19.01 -16.97
CA LEU A 101 -39.56 -18.61 -18.35
C LEU A 101 -39.69 -19.80 -19.30
N ASP A 102 -40.40 -19.64 -20.42
CA ASP A 102 -40.35 -20.61 -21.51
C ASP A 102 -39.01 -20.45 -22.25
N LEU A 103 -38.07 -21.35 -21.98
CA LEU A 103 -36.74 -21.30 -22.56
C LEU A 103 -36.73 -21.50 -24.09
N ASP A 104 -37.83 -21.88 -24.74
CA ASP A 104 -37.92 -21.96 -26.20
C ASP A 104 -38.50 -20.69 -26.85
N GLN A 105 -39.20 -19.84 -26.09
CA GLN A 105 -39.95 -18.70 -26.65
C GLN A 105 -39.58 -17.34 -26.03
N ASP A 106 -39.21 -17.30 -24.76
CA ASP A 106 -38.99 -16.06 -24.01
C ASP A 106 -37.53 -15.62 -24.01
N PHE A 107 -37.26 -14.31 -24.02
CA PHE A 107 -35.90 -13.75 -23.88
C PHE A 107 -35.33 -14.01 -22.48
N LEU A 108 -34.04 -14.35 -22.41
CA LEU A 108 -33.37 -14.53 -21.12
C LEU A 108 -33.28 -13.19 -20.34
N PRO A 109 -33.43 -13.23 -19.01
CA PRO A 109 -33.51 -12.03 -18.19
C PRO A 109 -32.17 -11.30 -18.06
N ILE A 110 -32.25 -10.02 -17.70
CA ILE A 110 -31.09 -9.25 -17.22
C ILE A 110 -30.86 -9.61 -15.76
N GLU A 111 -29.71 -10.21 -15.49
CA GLU A 111 -29.29 -10.63 -14.16
C GLU A 111 -28.18 -9.71 -13.62
N ARG A 112 -27.73 -9.97 -12.39
CA ARG A 112 -26.55 -9.31 -11.81
C ARG A 112 -25.40 -10.29 -11.62
N ALA A 113 -24.22 -9.95 -12.11
CA ALA A 113 -22.98 -10.66 -11.83
C ALA A 113 -22.07 -9.75 -10.99
N LEU A 114 -21.88 -10.07 -9.71
CA LEU A 114 -21.11 -9.26 -8.75
C LEU A 114 -21.51 -7.77 -8.75
N GLY A 115 -22.80 -7.48 -8.86
CA GLY A 115 -23.35 -6.13 -8.87
C GLY A 115 -23.41 -5.44 -10.24
N MET A 116 -22.70 -5.95 -11.25
CA MET A 116 -22.85 -5.49 -12.64
C MET A 116 -24.08 -6.10 -13.30
N GLN A 117 -24.80 -5.36 -14.15
CA GLN A 117 -25.91 -5.94 -14.89
C GLN A 117 -25.41 -6.71 -16.10
N TRP A 118 -25.88 -7.94 -16.24
CA TRP A 118 -25.52 -8.87 -17.29
C TRP A 118 -26.76 -9.25 -18.09
N CYS A 119 -26.78 -8.85 -19.36
CA CYS A 119 -27.73 -9.37 -20.33
C CYS A 119 -27.24 -10.76 -20.76
N THR A 120 -27.88 -11.78 -20.21
CA THR A 120 -27.52 -13.18 -20.43
C THR A 120 -27.75 -13.60 -21.88
N GLU A 121 -28.83 -13.13 -22.52
CA GLU A 121 -29.14 -13.40 -23.93
C GLU A 121 -27.99 -13.02 -24.88
N ASN A 122 -27.48 -11.79 -24.77
CA ASN A 122 -26.47 -11.24 -25.68
C ASN A 122 -25.02 -11.41 -25.20
N ASP A 123 -24.86 -11.96 -24.00
CA ASP A 123 -23.62 -12.01 -23.24
C ASP A 123 -22.90 -10.66 -23.12
N THR A 124 -23.64 -9.62 -22.72
CA THR A 124 -23.14 -8.25 -22.58
C THR A 124 -23.38 -7.70 -21.17
N PHE A 125 -22.43 -6.90 -20.68
CA PHE A 125 -22.68 -6.03 -19.55
C PHE A 125 -23.41 -4.77 -20.01
N THR A 126 -24.38 -4.35 -19.21
CA THR A 126 -25.25 -3.19 -19.49
C THR A 126 -25.31 -2.29 -18.26
N TYR A 127 -25.80 -1.06 -18.43
CA TYR A 127 -25.93 -0.09 -17.35
C TYR A 127 -27.33 0.54 -17.35
N LYS A 128 -28.13 0.21 -16.34
CA LYS A 128 -29.45 0.81 -16.12
C LYS A 128 -29.28 2.00 -15.19
N ILE A 129 -29.03 3.16 -15.81
CA ILE A 129 -28.92 4.42 -15.09
C ILE A 129 -30.32 5.01 -14.97
N LYS A 130 -31.01 4.71 -13.87
CA LYS A 130 -32.21 5.47 -13.49
C LYS A 130 -31.75 6.79 -12.90
N VAL A 131 -31.78 7.86 -13.68
CA VAL A 131 -31.57 9.23 -13.17
C VAL A 131 -32.70 9.53 -12.18
N GLN A 132 -32.42 9.35 -10.89
CA GLN A 132 -33.35 9.79 -9.84
C GLN A 132 -33.27 11.31 -9.79
N GLU A 133 -34.43 11.98 -9.71
CA GLU A 133 -34.47 13.40 -9.38
C GLU A 133 -33.82 13.59 -8.00
N LYS A 134 -32.68 14.28 -7.99
CA LYS A 134 -31.95 14.63 -6.78
C LYS A 134 -31.82 16.14 -6.71
N PRO A 135 -31.78 16.71 -5.50
CA PRO A 135 -31.53 18.14 -5.33
C PRO A 135 -30.24 18.53 -6.05
N PHE A 136 -30.27 19.68 -6.71
CA PHE A 136 -29.16 20.29 -7.42
C PHE A 136 -28.12 20.77 -6.40
N SER A 137 -27.38 19.82 -5.83
CA SER A 137 -26.47 20.00 -4.70
C SER A 137 -25.30 19.04 -4.83
N ARG A 138 -24.21 19.30 -4.08
CA ARG A 138 -23.07 18.37 -4.02
C ARG A 138 -23.49 16.96 -3.62
N ARG A 139 -24.40 16.84 -2.64
CA ARG A 139 -24.92 15.56 -2.18
C ARG A 139 -25.71 14.85 -3.28
N GLY A 140 -26.56 15.58 -3.99
CA GLY A 140 -27.34 15.03 -5.11
C GLY A 140 -26.45 14.50 -6.22
N ILE A 141 -25.47 15.29 -6.68
CA ILE A 141 -24.51 14.87 -7.70
C ILE A 141 -23.75 13.62 -7.24
N LEU A 142 -23.19 13.63 -6.03
CA LEU A 142 -22.44 12.49 -5.50
C LEU A 142 -23.31 11.22 -5.39
N SER A 143 -24.58 11.37 -5.01
CA SER A 143 -25.54 10.26 -4.95
C SER A 143 -25.76 9.62 -6.32
N VAL A 144 -25.88 10.42 -7.38
CA VAL A 144 -26.05 9.89 -8.75
C VAL A 144 -24.75 9.24 -9.23
N VAL A 145 -23.60 9.88 -9.05
CA VAL A 145 -22.30 9.31 -9.42
C VAL A 145 -22.04 7.96 -8.76
N ASN A 146 -22.33 7.84 -7.46
CA ASN A 146 -22.15 6.58 -6.72
C ASN A 146 -23.20 5.52 -7.06
N SER A 147 -24.31 5.89 -7.70
CA SER A 147 -25.29 4.91 -8.18
C SER A 147 -24.81 4.14 -9.41
N ILE A 148 -23.80 4.67 -10.13
CA ILE A 148 -23.20 4.04 -11.30
C ILE A 148 -22.14 3.04 -10.81
N TYR A 149 -22.50 1.76 -10.80
CA TYR A 149 -21.61 0.68 -10.40
C TYR A 149 -20.73 0.23 -11.58
N ASP A 150 -19.50 0.75 -11.64
CA ASP A 150 -18.52 0.46 -12.69
C ASP A 150 -17.16 0.01 -12.09
N PRO A 151 -17.06 -1.25 -11.61
CA PRO A 151 -15.85 -1.74 -10.93
C PRO A 151 -14.65 -1.95 -11.87
N LEU A 152 -14.91 -2.25 -13.15
CA LEU A 152 -13.89 -2.45 -14.18
C LEU A 152 -13.50 -1.14 -14.88
N GLY A 153 -14.27 -0.07 -14.69
CA GLY A 153 -13.95 1.25 -15.21
C GLY A 153 -14.22 1.41 -16.70
N PHE A 154 -15.24 0.73 -17.23
CA PHE A 154 -15.64 0.87 -18.63
C PHE A 154 -16.18 2.26 -18.93
N LEU A 155 -16.86 2.90 -17.97
CA LEU A 155 -17.47 4.23 -18.09
C LEU A 155 -16.58 5.36 -17.57
N VAL A 156 -15.29 5.08 -17.29
CA VAL A 156 -14.33 6.06 -16.75
C VAL A 156 -14.34 7.39 -17.50
N PRO A 157 -14.25 7.44 -18.85
CA PRO A 157 -14.27 8.70 -19.58
C PRO A 157 -15.56 9.51 -19.38
N LEU A 158 -16.69 8.85 -19.16
CA LEU A 158 -17.96 9.54 -18.94
C LEU A 158 -18.15 9.98 -17.49
N ILE A 159 -17.68 9.21 -16.52
CA ILE A 159 -17.83 9.52 -15.10
C ILE A 159 -16.82 10.62 -14.65
N LEU A 160 -15.71 10.78 -15.35
CA LEU A 160 -14.69 11.74 -14.95
C LEU A 160 -15.17 13.21 -14.94
N PRO A 161 -15.84 13.74 -15.98
CA PRO A 161 -16.32 15.13 -15.99
C PRO A 161 -17.13 15.53 -14.75
N VAL A 162 -18.05 14.68 -14.30
CA VAL A 162 -18.85 14.95 -13.08
C VAL A 162 -18.02 14.83 -11.80
N LYS A 163 -17.01 13.95 -11.75
CA LYS A 163 -16.05 13.91 -10.63
C LYS A 163 -15.22 15.19 -10.57
N LEU A 164 -14.87 15.79 -11.71
CA LEU A 164 -14.19 17.08 -11.77
C LEU A 164 -15.11 18.21 -11.32
N LEU A 165 -16.38 18.22 -11.73
CA LEU A 165 -17.40 19.16 -11.23
C LEU A 165 -17.48 19.11 -9.69
N LEU A 166 -17.60 17.92 -9.10
CA LEU A 166 -17.60 17.73 -7.65
C LEU A 166 -16.34 18.29 -6.97
N ARG A 167 -15.15 18.07 -7.56
CA ARG A 167 -13.89 18.63 -7.03
C ARG A 167 -13.92 20.15 -7.08
N ASP A 168 -14.33 20.73 -8.20
CA ASP A 168 -14.29 22.17 -8.41
C ASP A 168 -15.27 22.89 -7.47
N MET A 169 -16.44 22.29 -7.22
CA MET A 169 -17.36 22.74 -6.18
C MET A 169 -16.76 22.67 -4.77
N CYS A 170 -16.04 21.59 -4.44
CA CYS A 170 -15.31 21.50 -3.17
C CYS A 170 -14.27 22.62 -3.04
N LYS A 171 -13.56 22.94 -4.13
CA LYS A 171 -12.55 24.01 -4.17
C LYS A 171 -13.16 25.39 -3.99
N GLN A 172 -14.38 25.61 -4.49
CA GLN A 172 -15.14 26.85 -4.35
C GLN A 172 -15.85 26.99 -2.99
N GLY A 173 -15.86 25.94 -2.16
CA GLY A 173 -16.39 25.99 -0.80
C GLY A 173 -17.89 25.71 -0.64
N TYR A 174 -18.56 25.18 -1.67
CA TYR A 174 -19.98 24.85 -1.62
C TYR A 174 -20.33 23.90 -0.46
N GLY A 175 -21.44 24.12 0.23
CA GLY A 175 -22.03 23.20 1.19
C GLY A 175 -22.53 21.89 0.56
N TRP A 176 -22.83 20.89 1.39
CA TRP A 176 -23.32 19.59 0.88
C TRP A 176 -24.71 19.67 0.25
N ASP A 177 -25.58 20.46 0.85
CA ASP A 177 -27.00 20.62 0.50
C ASP A 177 -27.29 22.01 -0.09
N GLU A 178 -26.24 22.79 -0.36
CA GLU A 178 -26.34 24.08 -1.03
C GLU A 178 -26.75 23.88 -2.49
N GLU A 179 -27.71 24.70 -2.93
CA GLU A 179 -28.21 24.69 -4.31
C GLU A 179 -27.14 25.20 -5.28
N ILE A 180 -27.00 24.52 -6.42
CA ILE A 180 -26.04 24.88 -7.46
C ILE A 180 -26.74 25.72 -8.52
N GLU A 181 -26.09 26.80 -8.93
CA GLU A 181 -26.61 27.71 -9.95
C GLU A 181 -25.58 27.96 -11.06
N GLY A 182 -26.05 28.58 -12.14
CA GLY A 182 -25.23 29.02 -13.25
C GLY A 182 -24.44 27.89 -13.91
N LYS A 183 -23.14 28.11 -14.14
CA LYS A 183 -22.30 27.23 -14.96
C LYS A 183 -22.23 25.78 -14.43
N GLN A 184 -22.25 25.60 -13.12
CA GLN A 184 -22.16 24.30 -12.46
C GLN A 184 -23.45 23.51 -12.66
N ALA A 185 -24.60 24.17 -12.53
CA ALA A 185 -25.90 23.59 -12.83
C ALA A 185 -26.01 23.20 -14.30
N ASP A 186 -25.58 24.07 -15.23
CA ASP A 186 -25.59 23.78 -16.67
C ASP A 186 -24.72 22.55 -17.02
N GLN A 187 -23.53 22.46 -16.42
CA GLN A 187 -22.65 21.30 -16.61
C GLN A 187 -23.27 20.02 -16.06
N TRP A 188 -23.94 20.11 -14.91
CA TRP A 188 -24.63 18.99 -14.30
C TRP A 188 -25.80 18.50 -15.17
N VAL A 189 -26.67 19.40 -15.63
CA VAL A 189 -27.81 19.07 -16.49
C VAL A 189 -27.34 18.44 -17.80
N ARG A 190 -26.35 19.03 -18.48
CA ARG A 190 -25.78 18.44 -19.72
C ARG A 190 -25.22 17.04 -19.50
N TRP A 191 -24.57 16.80 -18.37
CA TRP A 191 -24.05 15.47 -18.06
C TRP A 191 -25.19 14.47 -17.77
N LEU A 192 -26.26 14.88 -17.11
CA LEU A 192 -27.46 14.05 -16.91
C LEU A 192 -28.14 13.69 -18.25
N GLU A 193 -28.22 14.64 -19.19
CA GLU A 193 -28.71 14.37 -20.54
C GLU A 193 -27.83 13.35 -21.26
N ASP A 194 -26.51 13.51 -21.17
CA ASP A 194 -25.53 12.57 -21.71
C ASP A 194 -25.68 11.16 -21.13
N LEU A 195 -26.00 11.03 -19.83
CA LEU A 195 -26.24 9.73 -19.21
C LEU A 195 -27.42 8.98 -19.80
N ASN A 196 -28.47 9.66 -20.27
CA ASN A 196 -29.63 8.98 -20.85
C ASN A 196 -29.25 8.19 -22.11
N HIS A 197 -28.21 8.64 -22.83
CA HIS A 197 -27.65 7.94 -24.00
C HIS A 197 -26.90 6.65 -23.63
N LEU A 198 -26.58 6.40 -22.36
CA LEU A 198 -25.97 5.14 -21.92
C LEU A 198 -26.96 4.00 -21.72
N SER A 199 -28.27 4.26 -21.75
CA SER A 199 -29.28 3.23 -21.53
C SER A 199 -29.15 2.07 -22.52
N ASP A 200 -28.69 2.36 -23.73
CA ASP A 200 -28.47 1.39 -24.81
C ASP A 200 -27.02 0.90 -24.90
N PHE A 201 -26.13 1.40 -24.02
CA PHE A 201 -24.72 1.03 -24.05
C PHE A 201 -24.52 -0.42 -23.57
N GLN A 202 -23.80 -1.20 -24.37
CA GLN A 202 -23.48 -2.59 -24.08
C GLN A 202 -22.00 -2.86 -24.34
N ILE A 203 -21.38 -3.66 -23.49
CA ILE A 203 -20.03 -4.15 -23.68
C ILE A 203 -20.02 -5.67 -23.59
N LYS A 204 -19.35 -6.35 -24.53
CA LYS A 204 -19.23 -7.81 -24.50
C LYS A 204 -18.52 -8.25 -23.22
N ARG A 205 -19.13 -9.18 -22.49
CA ARG A 205 -18.52 -9.74 -21.27
C ARG A 205 -17.30 -10.59 -21.64
N CYS A 206 -17.42 -11.40 -22.68
CA CYS A 206 -16.31 -12.21 -23.18
C CYS A 206 -15.33 -11.33 -23.98
N VAL A 207 -14.08 -11.31 -23.55
CA VAL A 207 -12.98 -10.57 -24.19
C VAL A 207 -12.40 -11.30 -25.41
N LYS A 208 -12.81 -12.56 -25.61
CA LYS A 208 -12.47 -13.38 -26.76
C LYS A 208 -13.67 -13.42 -27.70
N PRO A 209 -13.54 -12.97 -28.96
CA PRO A 209 -14.64 -12.99 -29.91
C PRO A 209 -15.15 -14.41 -30.18
N GLU A 210 -16.42 -14.50 -30.56
CA GLU A 210 -16.98 -15.75 -31.07
C GLU A 210 -16.21 -16.21 -32.31
N LYS A 211 -15.97 -17.53 -32.41
CA LYS A 211 -15.23 -18.15 -33.52
C LYS A 211 -13.80 -17.64 -33.71
N PHE A 212 -13.19 -17.03 -32.68
CA PHE A 212 -11.79 -16.58 -32.73
C PHE A 212 -10.77 -17.73 -32.83
N GLY A 213 -11.19 -18.98 -32.64
CA GLY A 213 -10.29 -20.14 -32.64
C GLY A 213 -9.43 -20.24 -31.39
N ASN A 214 -8.34 -21.01 -31.44
CA ASN A 214 -7.47 -21.17 -30.29
C ASN A 214 -6.52 -19.98 -30.13
N THR A 215 -6.43 -19.46 -28.90
CA THR A 215 -5.52 -18.36 -28.56
C THR A 215 -4.12 -18.93 -28.37
N THR A 216 -3.17 -18.45 -29.17
CA THR A 216 -1.76 -18.82 -29.09
C THR A 216 -0.96 -17.85 -28.23
N GLU A 217 -1.35 -16.57 -28.23
CA GLU A 217 -0.68 -15.52 -27.48
C GLU A 217 -1.69 -14.57 -26.83
N ALA A 218 -1.39 -14.13 -25.61
CA ALA A 218 -2.14 -13.12 -24.89
C ALA A 218 -1.17 -12.14 -24.21
N GLN A 219 -1.33 -10.84 -24.48
CA GLN A 219 -0.45 -9.79 -23.95
C GLN A 219 -1.27 -8.63 -23.39
N LEU A 220 -0.85 -8.13 -22.21
CA LEU A 220 -1.46 -6.95 -21.60
C LEU A 220 -0.72 -5.68 -22.05
N HIS A 221 -1.50 -4.67 -22.41
CA HIS A 221 -1.01 -3.34 -22.77
C HIS A 221 -1.61 -2.30 -21.84
N HIS A 222 -0.76 -1.65 -21.05
CA HIS A 222 -1.19 -0.64 -20.08
C HIS A 222 -0.79 0.75 -20.55
N PHE A 223 -1.77 1.59 -20.82
CA PHE A 223 -1.56 3.00 -21.14
C PHE A 223 -1.73 3.83 -19.88
N SER A 224 -0.83 4.78 -19.66
CA SER A 224 -0.89 5.71 -18.54
C SER A 224 -0.82 7.14 -19.04
N ASP A 225 -1.62 8.00 -18.41
CA ASP A 225 -1.64 9.42 -18.70
C ASP A 225 -1.95 10.23 -17.44
N ALA A 226 -1.53 11.49 -17.42
CA ALA A 226 -1.86 12.44 -16.38
C ALA A 226 -1.99 13.87 -16.91
N SER A 227 -3.00 14.57 -16.42
CA SER A 227 -3.21 16.00 -16.59
C SER A 227 -3.22 16.72 -15.23
N GLU A 228 -3.27 18.05 -15.26
CA GLU A 228 -3.48 18.85 -14.04
C GLU A 228 -4.76 18.44 -13.30
N SER A 229 -5.76 17.95 -14.05
CA SER A 229 -7.08 17.65 -13.50
C SER A 229 -7.25 16.22 -13.01
N ALA A 230 -6.67 15.24 -13.70
CA ALA A 230 -6.82 13.83 -13.36
C ALA A 230 -5.67 13.00 -13.92
N TYR A 231 -5.50 11.79 -13.38
CA TYR A 231 -4.52 10.83 -13.86
C TYR A 231 -5.15 9.43 -13.88
N GLY A 232 -4.73 8.60 -14.83
CA GLY A 232 -5.43 7.35 -15.09
C GLY A 232 -4.66 6.35 -15.92
N THR A 233 -5.29 5.20 -16.14
CA THR A 233 -4.78 4.13 -16.99
C THR A 233 -5.91 3.47 -17.76
N ALA A 234 -5.60 3.02 -18.97
CA ALA A 234 -6.42 2.15 -19.80
C ALA A 234 -5.63 0.87 -20.07
N THR A 235 -6.18 -0.28 -19.69
CA THR A 235 -5.53 -1.59 -19.87
C THR A 235 -6.28 -2.43 -20.88
N TYR A 236 -5.57 -2.91 -21.90
CA TYR A 236 -6.10 -3.74 -22.98
C TYR A 236 -5.48 -5.13 -22.95
N LEU A 237 -6.27 -6.12 -23.34
CA LEU A 237 -5.81 -7.46 -23.66
C LEU A 237 -5.74 -7.61 -25.18
N VAL A 238 -4.56 -7.96 -25.67
CA VAL A 238 -4.34 -8.31 -27.07
C VAL A 238 -4.22 -9.82 -27.16
N LEU A 239 -5.15 -10.45 -27.86
CA LEU A 239 -5.15 -11.88 -28.16
C LEU A 239 -4.69 -12.10 -29.58
N LYS A 240 -3.93 -13.17 -29.81
CA LYS A 240 -3.57 -13.68 -31.14
C LYS A 240 -3.99 -15.14 -31.25
N ASN A 241 -4.56 -15.51 -32.39
CA ASN A 241 -4.95 -16.90 -32.65
C ASN A 241 -3.93 -17.64 -33.53
N GLU A 242 -4.19 -18.93 -33.74
CA GLU A 242 -3.42 -19.81 -34.64
C GLU A 242 -3.36 -19.34 -36.10
N HIS A 243 -4.33 -18.51 -36.53
CA HIS A 243 -4.37 -17.89 -37.86
C HIS A 243 -3.68 -16.51 -37.91
N ASN A 244 -2.89 -16.14 -36.88
CA ASN A 244 -2.25 -14.83 -36.73
C ASN A 244 -3.21 -13.63 -36.68
N GLN A 245 -4.51 -13.86 -36.49
CA GLN A 245 -5.47 -12.78 -36.30
C GLN A 245 -5.33 -12.23 -34.88
N LYS A 246 -5.23 -10.90 -34.77
CA LYS A 246 -5.16 -10.20 -33.50
C LYS A 246 -6.52 -9.61 -33.13
N HIS A 247 -6.85 -9.62 -31.85
CA HIS A 247 -8.01 -8.95 -31.29
C HIS A 247 -7.60 -8.16 -30.06
N CYS A 248 -8.11 -6.93 -29.92
CA CYS A 248 -7.83 -6.05 -28.79
C CYS A 248 -9.14 -5.69 -28.10
N SER A 249 -9.16 -5.83 -26.77
CA SER A 249 -10.31 -5.51 -25.92
C SER A 249 -9.87 -4.81 -24.65
N LEU A 250 -10.60 -3.77 -24.24
CA LEU A 250 -10.41 -3.11 -22.95
C LEU A 250 -10.76 -4.07 -21.81
N LEU A 251 -9.84 -4.28 -20.88
CA LEU A 251 -10.07 -5.05 -19.66
C LEU A 251 -10.44 -4.18 -18.47
N MET A 252 -9.71 -3.07 -18.29
CA MET A 252 -9.87 -2.22 -17.12
C MET A 252 -9.48 -0.78 -17.41
N GLY A 253 -10.36 0.15 -17.08
CA GLY A 253 -10.08 1.58 -16.99
C GLY A 253 -9.94 2.01 -15.53
N LYS A 254 -9.02 2.92 -15.23
CA LYS A 254 -9.00 3.60 -13.92
C LYS A 254 -8.67 5.06 -14.09
N SER A 255 -9.40 5.91 -13.39
CA SER A 255 -9.12 7.34 -13.31
C SER A 255 -9.24 7.84 -11.87
N ARG A 256 -8.40 8.80 -11.53
CA ARG A 256 -8.40 9.50 -10.25
C ARG A 256 -8.29 10.99 -10.50
N VAL A 257 -9.12 11.75 -9.80
CA VAL A 257 -9.03 13.20 -9.79
C VAL A 257 -7.75 13.63 -9.05
N SER A 258 -7.04 14.60 -9.63
CA SER A 258 -5.81 15.15 -9.04
C SER A 258 -6.09 15.81 -7.68
N PRO A 259 -5.19 15.66 -6.68
CA PRO A 259 -5.35 16.28 -5.37
C PRO A 259 -5.47 17.81 -5.45
N LEU A 260 -6.22 18.42 -4.52
CA LEU A 260 -6.32 19.89 -4.41
C LEU A 260 -4.97 20.56 -4.12
N LYS A 261 -4.08 19.85 -3.41
CA LYS A 261 -2.70 20.31 -3.20
C LYS A 261 -1.95 20.19 -4.52
N GLN A 262 -1.35 21.28 -4.96
CA GLN A 262 -0.59 21.32 -6.22
C GLN A 262 0.54 20.29 -6.20
N ILE A 263 0.53 19.41 -7.20
CA ILE A 263 1.57 18.41 -7.50
C ILE A 263 2.04 18.71 -8.92
N THR A 264 3.35 18.55 -9.17
CA THR A 264 3.92 18.77 -10.49
C THR A 264 3.43 17.72 -11.48
N ILE A 265 3.30 18.09 -12.76
CA ILE A 265 2.86 17.18 -13.83
C ILE A 265 3.72 15.90 -13.89
N PRO A 266 5.07 15.94 -13.85
CA PRO A 266 5.89 14.73 -13.86
C PRO A 266 5.58 13.76 -12.71
N ARG A 267 5.18 14.27 -11.54
CA ARG A 267 4.79 13.43 -10.40
C ARG A 267 3.42 12.80 -10.59
N LEU A 268 2.50 13.47 -11.27
CA LEU A 268 1.19 12.92 -11.62
C LEU A 268 1.34 11.85 -12.70
N GLU A 269 2.12 12.11 -13.75
CA GLU A 269 2.46 11.13 -14.80
C GLU A 269 3.11 9.88 -14.21
N LEU A 270 4.12 10.04 -13.33
CA LEU A 270 4.74 8.92 -12.63
C LEU A 270 3.74 8.17 -11.72
N THR A 271 2.75 8.88 -11.17
CA THR A 271 1.69 8.25 -10.38
C THR A 271 0.72 7.45 -11.27
N ALA A 272 0.40 7.93 -12.47
CA ALA A 272 -0.37 7.19 -13.46
C ALA A 272 0.34 5.89 -13.86
N ALA A 273 1.64 5.97 -14.16
CA ALA A 273 2.50 4.82 -14.43
C ALA A 273 2.51 3.81 -13.26
N THR A 274 2.58 4.31 -12.02
CA THR A 274 2.48 3.47 -10.81
C THR A 274 1.13 2.74 -10.71
N ILE A 275 0.03 3.37 -11.14
CA ILE A 275 -1.30 2.72 -11.16
C ILE A 275 -1.33 1.63 -12.23
N ALA A 276 -0.79 1.88 -13.42
CA ALA A 276 -0.70 0.88 -14.49
C ALA A 276 0.00 -0.41 -14.01
N VAL A 277 1.13 -0.29 -13.31
CA VAL A 277 1.85 -1.44 -12.71
C VAL A 277 1.02 -2.17 -11.65
N LYS A 278 0.27 -1.44 -10.82
CA LYS A 278 -0.62 -2.07 -9.83
C LYS A 278 -1.78 -2.82 -10.49
N VAL A 279 -2.30 -2.30 -11.59
CA VAL A 279 -3.35 -2.96 -12.38
C VAL A 279 -2.80 -4.22 -13.05
N ASP A 280 -1.59 -4.16 -13.64
CA ASP A 280 -0.91 -5.33 -14.20
C ASP A 280 -0.75 -6.45 -13.17
N LYS A 281 -0.26 -6.12 -11.96
CA LYS A 281 -0.10 -7.11 -10.89
C LYS A 281 -1.42 -7.82 -10.55
N ILE A 282 -2.52 -7.08 -10.44
CA ILE A 282 -3.84 -7.65 -10.17
C ILE A 282 -4.28 -8.53 -11.35
N LEU A 283 -4.22 -8.02 -12.58
CA LEU A 283 -4.70 -8.76 -13.74
C LEU A 283 -3.89 -10.03 -13.99
N ARG A 284 -2.57 -10.02 -13.82
CA ARG A 284 -1.74 -11.22 -13.95
C ARG A 284 -2.03 -12.28 -12.89
N GLN A 285 -2.43 -11.87 -11.69
CA GLN A 285 -2.79 -12.78 -10.61
C GLN A 285 -4.17 -13.41 -10.84
N GLU A 286 -5.12 -12.64 -11.38
CA GLU A 286 -6.52 -13.05 -11.50
C GLU A 286 -6.87 -13.66 -12.87
N LEU A 287 -6.18 -13.25 -13.94
CA LEU A 287 -6.38 -13.80 -15.28
C LEU A 287 -5.74 -15.19 -15.35
N GLN A 288 -6.59 -16.22 -15.28
CA GLN A 288 -6.23 -17.64 -15.43
C GLN A 288 -5.89 -18.01 -16.90
N ILE A 289 -5.14 -17.15 -17.60
CA ILE A 289 -4.67 -17.39 -18.98
C ILE A 289 -3.15 -17.22 -19.05
N PRO A 290 -2.44 -17.97 -19.92
CA PRO A 290 -1.01 -17.76 -20.12
C PRO A 290 -0.74 -16.38 -20.73
N LEU A 291 -0.14 -15.48 -19.96
CA LEU A 291 0.18 -14.12 -20.38
C LEU A 291 1.66 -13.97 -20.73
N GLN A 292 1.94 -13.45 -21.93
CA GLN A 292 3.25 -12.92 -22.29
C GLN A 292 3.62 -11.70 -21.42
N GLN A 293 4.86 -11.23 -21.53
CA GLN A 293 5.33 -10.03 -20.80
C GLN A 293 4.50 -8.80 -21.19
N SER A 294 4.07 -8.02 -20.18
CA SER A 294 3.20 -6.86 -20.37
C SER A 294 3.99 -5.69 -20.95
N VAL A 295 3.31 -4.85 -21.74
CA VAL A 295 3.88 -3.63 -22.31
C VAL A 295 3.21 -2.41 -21.67
N PHE A 296 4.03 -1.46 -21.22
CA PHE A 296 3.58 -0.22 -20.60
C PHE A 296 3.83 0.95 -21.53
N TRP A 297 2.84 1.83 -21.65
CA TRP A 297 2.85 2.97 -22.56
C TRP A 297 2.63 4.27 -21.78
N THR A 298 3.44 5.27 -22.10
CA THR A 298 3.29 6.64 -21.61
C THR A 298 3.76 7.61 -22.68
N ASP A 299 3.17 8.78 -22.72
CA ASP A 299 3.62 9.92 -23.52
C ASP A 299 4.59 10.83 -22.74
N SER A 300 4.90 10.52 -21.48
CA SER A 300 5.88 11.24 -20.68
C SER A 300 7.28 10.68 -20.87
N THR A 301 8.10 11.40 -21.64
CA THR A 301 9.54 11.12 -21.76
C THR A 301 10.27 11.29 -20.42
N THR A 302 9.75 12.13 -19.52
CA THR A 302 10.25 12.27 -18.15
C THR A 302 10.06 10.98 -17.35
N VAL A 303 8.89 10.36 -17.41
CA VAL A 303 8.63 9.07 -16.75
C VAL A 303 9.54 7.98 -17.32
N LEU A 304 9.69 7.89 -18.64
CA LEU A 304 10.60 6.93 -19.27
C LEU A 304 12.04 7.14 -18.83
N SER A 305 12.49 8.41 -18.76
CA SER A 305 13.82 8.77 -18.27
C SER A 305 14.00 8.37 -16.82
N TYR A 306 13.01 8.60 -15.94
CA TYR A 306 13.03 8.18 -14.55
C TYR A 306 13.16 6.67 -14.40
N ILE A 307 12.40 5.90 -15.19
CA ILE A 307 12.40 4.44 -15.14
C ILE A 307 13.70 3.86 -15.70
N GLY A 308 14.30 4.47 -16.72
CA GLY A 308 15.58 4.04 -17.29
C GLY A 308 16.82 4.51 -16.51
N ASN A 309 16.71 5.48 -15.61
CA ASN A 309 17.87 6.09 -14.95
C ASN A 309 18.31 5.32 -13.69
N GLU A 310 19.40 4.55 -13.80
CA GLU A 310 19.94 3.75 -12.71
C GLU A 310 20.89 4.50 -11.77
N SER A 311 21.39 5.67 -12.16
CA SER A 311 22.45 6.40 -11.44
C SER A 311 21.94 7.57 -10.60
N ALA A 312 20.83 8.20 -10.98
CA ALA A 312 20.34 9.41 -10.33
C ALA A 312 19.68 9.13 -8.97
N ARG A 313 20.00 9.98 -7.99
CA ARG A 313 19.39 9.94 -6.66
C ARG A 313 18.15 10.83 -6.60
N PHE A 314 16.97 10.27 -6.83
CA PHE A 314 15.71 11.02 -6.80
C PHE A 314 15.25 11.42 -5.38
N LYS A 315 14.42 12.46 -5.31
CA LYS A 315 13.63 12.82 -4.12
C LYS A 315 12.65 11.70 -3.76
N THR A 316 12.30 11.59 -2.47
CA THR A 316 11.58 10.44 -1.89
C THR A 316 10.28 10.08 -2.63
N PHE A 317 9.50 11.07 -3.07
CA PHE A 317 8.24 10.81 -3.78
C PHE A 317 8.47 10.02 -5.08
N VAL A 318 9.46 10.45 -5.86
CA VAL A 318 9.82 9.87 -7.16
C VAL A 318 10.56 8.55 -6.95
N ALA A 319 11.54 8.52 -6.04
CA ALA A 319 12.30 7.32 -5.70
C ALA A 319 11.40 6.14 -5.28
N ASN A 320 10.42 6.37 -4.40
CA ASN A 320 9.53 5.31 -3.93
C ASN A 320 8.65 4.73 -5.06
N ARG A 321 8.22 5.56 -6.01
CA ARG A 321 7.39 5.13 -7.15
C ARG A 321 8.22 4.41 -8.20
N ILE A 322 9.42 4.92 -8.51
CA ILE A 322 10.36 4.24 -9.39
C ILE A 322 10.72 2.86 -8.81
N SER A 323 10.98 2.76 -7.51
CA SER A 323 11.22 1.46 -6.86
C SER A 323 10.06 0.51 -7.08
N LEU A 324 8.82 0.93 -6.79
CA LEU A 324 7.64 0.08 -7.02
C LEU A 324 7.50 -0.37 -8.47
N ILE A 325 7.75 0.53 -9.43
CA ILE A 325 7.72 0.20 -10.87
C ILE A 325 8.80 -0.81 -11.22
N ARG A 326 10.04 -0.62 -10.74
CA ARG A 326 11.19 -1.49 -11.04
C ARG A 326 11.12 -2.84 -10.32
N ASP A 327 10.47 -2.90 -9.17
CA ASP A 327 10.25 -4.16 -8.43
C ASP A 327 9.29 -5.10 -9.20
N ALA A 328 8.48 -4.56 -10.10
CA ALA A 328 7.47 -5.32 -10.85
C ALA A 328 7.71 -5.36 -12.37
N THR A 329 8.55 -4.49 -12.92
CA THR A 329 8.76 -4.34 -14.38
C THR A 329 10.21 -4.02 -14.71
N THR A 330 10.62 -4.30 -15.95
CA THR A 330 11.92 -3.87 -16.50
C THR A 330 11.76 -2.64 -17.38
N SER A 331 12.83 -1.85 -17.54
CA SER A 331 12.83 -0.65 -18.40
C SER A 331 12.45 -0.95 -19.85
N LEU A 332 12.79 -2.14 -20.36
CA LEU A 332 12.47 -2.60 -21.72
C LEU A 332 10.96 -2.80 -21.97
N GLN A 333 10.16 -2.96 -20.91
CA GLN A 333 8.71 -3.08 -21.03
C GLN A 333 8.02 -1.73 -21.26
N TRP A 334 8.72 -0.62 -21.04
CA TRP A 334 8.16 0.72 -21.12
C TRP A 334 8.44 1.35 -22.49
N ARG A 335 7.38 1.82 -23.14
CA ARG A 335 7.41 2.41 -24.47
C ARG A 335 6.77 3.79 -24.49
N PHE A 336 7.30 4.62 -25.38
CA PHE A 336 6.70 5.90 -25.68
C PHE A 336 5.50 5.73 -26.61
N VAL A 337 4.43 6.47 -26.36
CA VAL A 337 3.32 6.67 -27.28
C VAL A 337 3.05 8.17 -27.41
N LYS A 338 2.66 8.65 -28.59
CA LYS A 338 2.25 10.05 -28.74
C LYS A 338 0.92 10.28 -28.03
N SER A 339 0.70 11.43 -27.40
CA SER A 339 -0.55 11.74 -26.70
C SER A 339 -1.81 11.53 -27.55
N ALA A 340 -1.76 11.88 -28.85
CA ALA A 340 -2.88 11.66 -29.79
C ALA A 340 -3.23 10.17 -30.03
N GLN A 341 -2.31 9.26 -29.73
CA GLN A 341 -2.49 7.81 -29.83
C GLN A 341 -2.59 7.14 -28.44
N ASN A 342 -2.57 7.92 -27.36
CA ASN A 342 -2.64 7.44 -25.99
C ASN A 342 -4.12 7.39 -25.54
N PRO A 343 -4.75 6.20 -25.47
CA PRO A 343 -6.14 6.08 -25.06
C PRO A 343 -6.35 6.51 -23.60
N ALA A 344 -5.31 6.49 -22.76
CA ALA A 344 -5.41 6.95 -21.37
C ALA A 344 -5.72 8.46 -21.26
N ASP A 345 -5.53 9.26 -22.32
CA ASP A 345 -5.99 10.66 -22.37
C ASP A 345 -7.51 10.78 -22.19
N GLN A 346 -8.28 9.81 -22.70
CA GLN A 346 -9.73 9.75 -22.46
C GLN A 346 -10.05 9.50 -20.97
N ALA A 347 -9.16 8.83 -20.24
CA ALA A 347 -9.27 8.59 -18.80
C ALA A 347 -8.84 9.80 -17.95
N THR A 348 -8.24 10.84 -18.53
CA THR A 348 -7.78 12.04 -17.80
C THR A 348 -8.53 13.32 -18.21
N ARG A 349 -9.09 13.36 -19.42
CA ARG A 349 -9.90 14.48 -19.94
C ARG A 349 -11.40 14.22 -19.91
N GLY A 350 -11.80 12.96 -20.03
CA GLY A 350 -13.20 12.56 -20.17
C GLY A 350 -13.75 12.76 -21.57
N LEU A 351 -14.95 12.23 -21.82
CA LEU A 351 -15.65 12.29 -23.10
C LEU A 351 -17.13 12.64 -22.89
N LYS A 352 -17.75 13.24 -23.93
CA LYS A 352 -19.21 13.35 -24.01
C LYS A 352 -19.82 11.99 -24.35
N ALA A 353 -21.05 11.73 -23.94
CA ALA A 353 -21.68 10.43 -24.16
C ALA A 353 -21.78 10.05 -25.65
N LYS A 354 -22.11 11.02 -26.52
CA LYS A 354 -22.21 10.77 -27.97
C LYS A 354 -20.89 10.29 -28.57
N ASP A 355 -19.80 10.99 -28.25
CA ASP A 355 -18.46 10.63 -28.73
C ASP A 355 -17.98 9.31 -28.12
N PHE A 356 -18.30 9.07 -26.85
CA PHE A 356 -17.97 7.84 -26.13
C PHE A 356 -18.62 6.59 -26.74
N VAL A 357 -19.89 6.68 -27.14
CA VAL A 357 -20.63 5.56 -27.75
C VAL A 357 -20.24 5.37 -29.22
N GLN A 358 -20.05 6.46 -29.98
CA GLN A 358 -19.82 6.36 -31.42
C GLN A 358 -18.39 5.98 -31.81
N GLU A 359 -17.37 6.46 -31.07
CA GLU A 359 -15.99 6.27 -31.52
C GLU A 359 -15.45 4.88 -31.22
N GLU A 360 -15.97 4.17 -30.22
CA GLU A 360 -15.53 2.86 -29.71
C GLU A 360 -14.01 2.71 -29.41
N LYS A 361 -13.20 3.77 -29.63
CA LYS A 361 -11.74 3.78 -29.47
C LYS A 361 -11.32 3.38 -28.06
N TRP A 362 -12.08 3.82 -27.07
CA TRP A 362 -11.86 3.47 -25.66
C TRP A 362 -11.89 1.96 -25.44
N PHE A 363 -12.76 1.23 -26.14
CA PHE A 363 -12.98 -0.21 -25.93
C PHE A 363 -12.12 -1.09 -26.83
N LYS A 364 -11.90 -0.67 -28.08
CA LYS A 364 -11.10 -1.40 -29.06
C LYS A 364 -9.60 -1.15 -28.92
N GLY A 365 -9.22 -0.07 -28.25
CA GLY A 365 -7.84 0.35 -28.07
C GLY A 365 -7.20 0.86 -29.37
N PRO A 366 -5.91 1.23 -29.33
CA PRO A 366 -5.23 1.78 -30.49
C PRO A 366 -5.00 0.74 -31.59
N ASN A 367 -5.31 1.08 -32.83
CA ASN A 367 -5.16 0.20 -34.00
C ASN A 367 -3.73 -0.34 -34.19
N PHE A 368 -2.70 0.37 -33.74
CA PHE A 368 -1.32 -0.10 -33.88
C PHE A 368 -1.05 -1.36 -33.07
N LEU A 369 -1.81 -1.66 -32.00
CA LEU A 369 -1.66 -2.91 -31.24
C LEU A 369 -1.99 -4.15 -32.08
N LEU A 370 -2.83 -3.99 -33.11
CA LEU A 370 -3.19 -5.04 -34.05
C LEU A 370 -2.16 -5.21 -35.17
N LYS A 371 -1.17 -4.32 -35.25
CA LYS A 371 -0.07 -4.39 -36.22
C LYS A 371 1.12 -5.18 -35.66
N PRO A 372 2.10 -5.57 -36.50
CA PRO A 372 3.39 -6.08 -36.04
C PRO A 372 4.09 -5.09 -35.10
N GLU A 373 4.93 -5.61 -34.20
CA GLU A 373 5.60 -4.80 -33.18
C GLU A 373 6.55 -3.75 -33.80
N GLU A 374 7.09 -4.04 -34.98
CA GLU A 374 7.96 -3.16 -35.75
C GLU A 374 7.25 -1.88 -36.21
N GLU A 375 5.92 -1.95 -36.37
CA GLU A 375 5.06 -0.81 -36.74
C GLU A 375 4.50 -0.06 -35.52
N TRP A 376 4.80 -0.51 -34.31
CA TRP A 376 4.38 0.22 -33.11
C TRP A 376 5.13 1.56 -32.99
N PRO A 377 4.58 2.54 -32.25
CA PRO A 377 5.26 3.80 -32.01
C PRO A 377 6.68 3.58 -31.46
N GLN A 378 7.68 4.05 -32.21
CA GLN A 378 9.09 3.99 -31.80
C GLN A 378 9.51 5.31 -31.17
N CYS A 379 10.25 5.23 -30.06
CA CYS A 379 10.94 6.37 -29.47
C CYS A 379 12.29 6.56 -30.19
N ARG A 380 12.31 7.21 -31.36
CA ARG A 380 13.55 7.30 -32.16
C ARG A 380 14.61 8.27 -31.63
N ASP A 381 14.29 9.30 -30.83
CA ASP A 381 15.24 10.44 -30.71
C ASP A 381 15.40 11.19 -29.37
N GLN A 382 14.99 10.70 -28.18
CA GLN A 382 15.03 11.54 -26.95
C GLN A 382 15.46 10.88 -25.63
N MET A 383 16.32 9.84 -25.63
CA MET A 383 16.83 9.28 -24.35
C MET A 383 18.17 9.85 -23.88
N THR A 384 18.70 10.87 -24.53
CA THR A 384 19.96 11.49 -24.15
C THR A 384 19.80 13.01 -24.10
N GLN A 385 20.22 13.63 -22.98
CA GLN A 385 20.39 15.07 -22.77
C GLN A 385 19.24 15.87 -22.11
N GLY A 386 18.74 15.43 -20.94
CA GLY A 386 17.88 16.28 -20.09
C GLY A 386 18.13 16.25 -18.58
N ALA A 387 18.96 15.34 -18.06
CA ALA A 387 18.99 15.05 -16.63
C ALA A 387 19.81 16.03 -15.76
N GLN A 388 20.46 17.05 -16.32
CA GLN A 388 21.36 17.91 -15.53
C GLN A 388 20.65 19.04 -14.75
N GLN A 389 19.35 19.28 -14.96
CA GLN A 389 18.58 20.30 -14.23
C GLN A 389 17.19 19.83 -13.76
N ASP A 390 16.98 18.52 -13.57
CA ASP A 390 15.69 18.04 -13.06
C ASP A 390 15.55 18.36 -11.55
N PRO A 391 14.51 19.10 -11.11
CA PRO A 391 14.32 19.45 -9.70
C PRO A 391 14.03 18.24 -8.81
N GLU A 392 13.66 17.08 -9.35
CA GLU A 392 13.43 15.84 -8.63
C GLU A 392 14.73 15.05 -8.37
N ILE A 393 15.82 15.36 -9.05
CA ILE A 393 17.14 14.80 -8.75
C ILE A 393 17.73 15.57 -7.57
N LYS A 394 18.17 14.84 -6.53
CA LYS A 394 18.90 15.46 -5.44
C LYS A 394 20.25 15.90 -5.99
N ALA A 395 20.55 17.19 -5.85
CA ALA A 395 21.90 17.70 -6.09
C ALA A 395 22.90 16.82 -5.33
N GLU A 396 24.04 16.52 -5.96
CA GLU A 396 25.17 15.96 -5.23
C GLU A 396 25.51 16.92 -4.11
N ILE A 397 25.14 16.55 -2.89
CA ILE A 397 25.64 17.23 -1.71
C ILE A 397 27.12 16.87 -1.70
N LYS A 398 27.98 17.81 -2.14
CA LYS A 398 29.39 17.77 -1.81
C LYS A 398 29.48 17.81 -0.29
N VAL A 399 29.51 16.64 0.32
CA VAL A 399 29.83 16.50 1.73
C VAL A 399 31.31 16.81 1.82
N ASN A 400 31.62 18.09 2.04
CA ASN A 400 32.93 18.46 2.52
C ASN A 400 33.05 17.84 3.91
N VAL A 401 33.71 16.69 3.98
CA VAL A 401 34.13 16.11 5.25
C VAL A 401 35.25 17.00 5.75
N LEU A 402 34.88 18.06 6.49
CA LEU A 402 35.77 18.66 7.45
C LEU A 402 36.00 17.57 8.48
N ASN A 403 37.14 16.90 8.37
CA ASN A 403 37.63 15.95 9.36
C ASN A 403 38.07 16.77 10.58
N ILE A 404 37.10 17.35 11.28
CA ILE A 404 37.32 17.86 12.63
C ILE A 404 37.60 16.60 13.43
N LYS A 405 38.87 16.42 13.80
CA LYS A 405 39.28 15.47 14.83
C LYS A 405 38.72 15.97 16.18
N GLU A 406 37.41 16.04 16.32
CA GLU A 406 36.79 15.96 17.64
C GLU A 406 37.05 14.54 18.08
N GLY A 407 38.02 14.39 18.99
CA GLY A 407 38.36 13.09 19.55
C GLY A 407 37.07 12.44 20.04
N LYS A 408 36.67 11.32 19.42
CA LYS A 408 35.49 10.54 19.86
C LYS A 408 35.53 10.44 21.38
N ASP A 409 34.48 10.92 22.03
CA ASP A 409 34.30 10.80 23.47
C ASP A 409 34.54 9.34 23.92
N ILE A 410 35.17 9.17 25.08
CA ILE A 410 35.60 7.85 25.58
C ILE A 410 34.38 6.93 25.72
N VAL A 411 33.24 7.48 26.11
CA VAL A 411 31.98 6.74 26.24
C VAL A 411 31.47 6.31 24.86
N SER A 412 31.62 7.13 23.81
CA SER A 412 31.28 6.73 22.43
C SER A 412 32.14 5.57 21.93
N LYS A 413 33.44 5.57 22.24
CA LYS A 413 34.33 4.43 21.90
C LYS A 413 33.91 3.15 22.62
N LEU A 414 33.51 3.27 23.88
CA LEU A 414 32.98 2.16 24.66
C LEU A 414 31.68 1.62 24.07
N THR A 415 30.74 2.48 23.67
CA THR A 415 29.48 2.06 23.05
C THR A 415 29.68 1.41 21.68
N ASP A 416 30.69 1.86 20.93
CA ASP A 416 31.05 1.30 19.61
C ASP A 416 31.65 -0.11 19.74
N TYR A 417 32.34 -0.41 20.85
CA TYR A 417 33.01 -1.69 21.09
C TYR A 417 32.02 -2.85 21.35
N TYR A 418 30.90 -2.59 22.03
CA TYR A 418 29.94 -3.64 22.41
C TYR A 418 28.84 -3.84 21.35
N SER A 419 28.57 -5.10 21.02
CA SER A 419 27.51 -5.52 20.09
C SER A 419 26.21 -5.95 20.76
N SER A 420 26.20 -6.10 22.10
CA SER A 420 25.05 -6.49 22.91
C SER A 420 24.74 -5.45 23.96
N TRP A 421 23.44 -5.12 24.12
CA TRP A 421 22.96 -4.22 25.16
C TRP A 421 23.32 -4.70 26.57
N PHE A 422 23.11 -6.00 26.85
CA PHE A 422 23.42 -6.57 28.15
C PHE A 422 24.91 -6.48 28.49
N SER A 423 25.78 -6.77 27.53
CA SER A 423 27.24 -6.70 27.71
C SER A 423 27.71 -5.26 27.97
N LEU A 424 27.20 -4.28 27.21
CA LEU A 424 27.48 -2.86 27.42
C LEU A 424 27.01 -2.41 28.81
N LYS A 425 25.76 -2.74 29.16
CA LYS A 425 25.17 -2.40 30.47
C LYS A 425 25.98 -2.97 31.63
N LYS A 426 26.41 -4.24 31.52
CA LYS A 426 27.26 -4.90 32.51
C LYS A 426 28.63 -4.22 32.66
N ALA A 427 29.27 -3.84 31.56
CA ALA A 427 30.56 -3.14 31.58
C ALA A 427 30.46 -1.78 32.28
N VAL A 428 29.45 -0.97 31.92
CA VAL A 428 29.20 0.33 32.56
C VAL A 428 28.88 0.17 34.04
N ALA A 429 28.10 -0.84 34.41
CA ALA A 429 27.78 -1.12 35.81
C ALA A 429 29.04 -1.46 36.64
N TRP A 430 30.00 -2.20 36.08
CA TRP A 430 31.29 -2.43 36.73
C TRP A 430 32.13 -1.15 36.87
N MET A 431 32.11 -0.27 35.87
CA MET A 431 32.79 1.03 35.96
C MET A 431 32.19 1.93 37.03
N ILE A 432 30.86 2.00 37.13
CA ILE A 432 30.17 2.74 38.19
C ILE A 432 30.59 2.21 39.57
N ARG A 433 30.61 0.88 39.73
CA ARG A 433 31.03 0.23 40.97
C ARG A 433 32.49 0.51 41.32
N LEU A 434 33.39 0.48 40.33
CA LEU A 434 34.79 0.81 40.52
C LEU A 434 34.93 2.28 40.96
N LYS A 435 34.21 3.19 40.32
CA LYS A 435 34.17 4.61 40.70
C LYS A 435 33.71 4.80 42.14
N GLU A 436 32.62 4.14 42.56
CA GLU A 436 32.13 4.20 43.95
C GLU A 436 33.18 3.69 44.94
N THR A 437 33.84 2.59 44.62
CA THR A 437 34.89 2.00 45.45
C THR A 437 36.09 2.95 45.58
N LEU A 438 36.53 3.55 44.48
CA LEU A 438 37.63 4.52 44.48
C LEU A 438 37.28 5.79 45.27
N LEU A 439 36.06 6.32 45.12
CA LEU A 439 35.59 7.47 45.89
C LEU A 439 35.54 7.17 47.39
N GLN A 440 35.10 5.97 47.79
CA GLN A 440 35.13 5.52 49.17
C GLN A 440 36.56 5.46 49.72
N LEU A 441 37.50 4.88 48.95
CA LEU A 441 38.92 4.83 49.32
C LEU A 441 39.53 6.23 49.45
N CYS A 442 39.18 7.17 48.56
CA CYS A 442 39.63 8.56 48.67
C CYS A 442 39.11 9.24 49.94
N LYS A 443 37.83 9.02 50.30
CA LYS A 443 37.24 9.60 51.50
C LYS A 443 37.92 9.06 52.77
N VAL A 444 38.12 7.76 52.85
CA VAL A 444 38.80 7.11 53.98
C VAL A 444 40.26 7.55 54.09
N ARG A 445 40.96 7.66 52.95
CA ARG A 445 42.34 8.18 52.94
C ARG A 445 42.44 9.58 53.52
N ARG A 446 41.50 10.48 53.20
CA ARG A 446 41.46 11.84 53.78
C ARG A 446 41.23 11.80 55.28
N GLN A 447 40.31 10.96 55.75
CA GLN A 447 40.04 10.80 57.19
C GLN A 447 41.27 10.29 57.96
N PHE A 448 41.99 9.30 57.41
CA PHE A 448 43.24 8.83 58.00
C PHE A 448 44.34 9.89 57.96
N GLN A 449 44.47 10.63 56.87
CA GLN A 449 45.42 11.75 56.79
C GLN A 449 45.16 12.80 57.86
N GLU A 450 43.91 13.21 58.04
CA GLU A 450 43.50 14.18 59.06
C GLU A 450 43.79 13.66 60.48
N SER A 451 43.47 12.40 60.76
CA SER A 451 43.73 11.78 62.06
C SER A 451 45.23 11.63 62.37
N ILE A 452 46.04 11.23 61.38
CA ILE A 452 47.48 11.01 61.55
C ILE A 452 48.20 12.36 61.71
N ALA A 453 47.79 13.39 60.97
CA ALA A 453 48.38 14.73 61.06
C ALA A 453 48.17 15.39 62.44
N GLN A 454 47.16 14.94 63.20
CA GLN A 454 46.92 15.39 64.58
C GLN A 454 47.84 14.68 65.59
N SER A 455 48.24 13.43 65.33
CA SER A 455 48.99 12.59 66.28
C SER A 455 50.50 12.51 66.02
N GLU A 456 50.95 12.67 64.78
CA GLU A 456 52.35 12.53 64.37
C GLU A 456 52.75 13.73 63.50
N LYS A 457 53.91 14.34 63.78
CA LYS A 457 54.39 15.56 63.10
C LYS A 457 55.51 15.29 62.09
N ASP A 458 56.12 14.10 62.12
CA ASP A 458 57.16 13.69 61.19
C ASP A 458 56.55 13.24 59.84
N PRO A 459 56.84 13.92 58.72
CA PRO A 459 56.25 13.62 57.41
C PRO A 459 56.53 12.19 56.90
N GLU A 460 57.70 11.62 57.19
CA GLU A 460 58.04 10.27 56.74
C GLU A 460 57.23 9.21 57.51
N LYS A 461 57.06 9.42 58.82
CA LYS A 461 56.21 8.56 59.65
C LYS A 461 54.73 8.71 59.31
N GLN A 462 54.26 9.92 58.99
CA GLN A 462 52.88 10.14 58.52
C GLN A 462 52.57 9.34 57.24
N ALA A 463 53.49 9.33 56.28
CA ALA A 463 53.33 8.60 55.03
C ALA A 463 53.30 7.08 55.26
N SER A 464 54.19 6.57 56.11
CA SER A 464 54.25 5.14 56.47
C SER A 464 52.97 4.67 57.19
N LEU A 465 52.53 5.40 58.22
CA LEU A 465 51.31 5.09 58.97
C LEU A 465 50.06 5.14 58.09
N LEU A 466 49.97 6.11 57.18
CA LEU A 466 48.85 6.21 56.25
C LEU A 466 48.79 5.01 55.31
N GLN A 467 49.95 4.56 54.82
CA GLN A 467 50.04 3.40 53.94
C GLN A 467 49.61 2.13 54.66
N GLU A 468 50.06 1.93 55.91
CA GLU A 468 49.68 0.78 56.75
C GLU A 468 48.17 0.76 57.05
N GLN A 469 47.60 1.90 57.47
CA GLN A 469 46.16 2.01 57.75
C GLN A 469 45.31 1.78 56.49
N MET A 470 45.73 2.33 55.34
CA MET A 470 45.05 2.09 54.06
C MET A 470 45.15 0.63 53.61
N GLN A 471 46.28 -0.05 53.87
CA GLN A 471 46.45 -1.46 53.54
C GLN A 471 45.56 -2.35 54.42
N LYS A 472 45.47 -2.04 55.72
CA LYS A 472 44.54 -2.69 56.65
C LYS A 472 43.07 -2.45 56.26
N TYR A 473 42.70 -1.24 55.87
CA TYR A 473 41.34 -0.96 55.42
C TYR A 473 40.99 -1.74 54.14
N ARG A 474 41.90 -1.80 53.17
CA ARG A 474 41.70 -2.57 51.93
C ARG A 474 41.48 -4.05 52.18
N SER A 475 42.17 -4.65 53.16
CA SER A 475 41.98 -6.08 53.49
C SER A 475 40.63 -6.36 54.16
N THR A 476 40.01 -5.35 54.80
CA THR A 476 38.65 -5.45 55.37
C THR A 476 37.52 -5.21 54.35
N MET A 477 37.82 -4.76 53.13
CA MET A 477 36.79 -4.53 52.11
C MET A 477 36.24 -5.85 51.56
N GLU A 478 34.95 -6.09 51.76
CA GLU A 478 34.24 -7.22 51.15
C GLU A 478 34.20 -7.12 49.62
N LYS A 479 34.49 -8.24 48.94
CA LYS A 479 34.29 -8.39 47.49
C LYS A 479 32.78 -8.49 47.18
N LYS A 480 32.08 -7.37 47.03
CA LYS A 480 30.65 -7.42 46.64
C LYS A 480 30.46 -7.63 45.13
N SER A 481 29.44 -8.40 44.79
CA SER A 481 29.01 -8.68 43.40
C SER A 481 28.26 -7.50 42.78
N LEU A 482 28.02 -7.58 41.47
CA LEU A 482 27.21 -6.60 40.75
C LEU A 482 25.73 -6.77 41.13
N SER A 483 25.09 -5.69 41.59
CA SER A 483 23.66 -5.72 41.96
C SER A 483 22.75 -5.26 40.81
N LEU A 484 21.47 -5.61 40.88
CA LEU A 484 20.45 -5.09 39.95
C LEU A 484 20.40 -3.56 39.94
N LYS A 485 20.60 -2.93 41.11
CA LYS A 485 20.67 -1.48 41.24
C LYS A 485 21.78 -0.88 40.37
N ASN A 486 22.95 -1.52 40.31
CA ASN A 486 24.06 -1.06 39.47
C ASN A 486 23.74 -1.18 37.98
N LEU A 487 23.03 -2.24 37.57
CA LEU A 487 22.58 -2.40 36.19
C LEU A 487 21.54 -1.35 35.78
N ASN A 488 20.56 -1.07 36.64
CA ASN A 488 19.54 -0.04 36.39
C ASN A 488 20.17 1.36 36.31
N GLN A 489 21.15 1.65 37.18
CA GLN A 489 21.86 2.91 37.13
C GLN A 489 22.71 3.05 35.87
N ALA A 490 23.36 1.98 35.42
CA ALA A 490 24.10 1.96 34.16
C ALA A 490 23.19 2.22 32.95
N GLU A 491 22.01 1.62 32.94
CA GLU A 491 20.99 1.82 31.91
C GLU A 491 20.52 3.28 31.84
N ILE A 492 20.18 3.88 32.99
CA ILE A 492 19.81 5.29 33.07
C ILE A 492 20.93 6.19 32.56
N GLN A 493 22.18 5.96 32.98
CA GLN A 493 23.33 6.75 32.55
C GLN A 493 23.58 6.67 31.04
N LEU A 494 23.45 5.47 30.45
CA LEU A 494 23.59 5.26 29.00
C LEU A 494 22.49 5.97 28.21
N ILE A 495 21.24 5.91 28.68
CA ILE A 495 20.12 6.63 28.06
C ILE A 495 20.36 8.15 28.13
N GLN A 496 20.69 8.67 29.31
CA GLN A 496 21.00 10.09 29.50
C GLN A 496 22.15 10.55 28.61
N PHE A 497 23.20 9.72 28.47
CA PHE A 497 24.31 10.00 27.58
C PHE A 497 23.86 10.08 26.12
N SER A 498 23.09 9.09 25.64
CA SER A 498 22.55 9.10 24.28
C SER A 498 21.67 10.32 24.01
N GLN A 499 20.88 10.74 25.00
CA GLN A 499 19.99 11.90 24.86
C GLN A 499 20.79 13.20 24.83
N LYS A 500 21.80 13.37 25.68
CA LYS A 500 22.69 14.54 25.67
C LYS A 500 23.41 14.70 24.35
N GLN A 501 23.87 13.62 23.73
CA GLN A 501 24.58 13.73 22.44
C GLN A 501 23.73 14.33 21.33
N GLN A 502 22.41 14.12 21.34
CA GLN A 502 21.56 14.44 20.20
C GLN A 502 20.48 15.48 20.48
N PHE A 503 20.13 15.67 21.76
CA PHE A 503 19.03 16.53 22.21
C PHE A 503 19.49 17.51 23.31
N GLN A 504 20.78 17.90 23.30
CA GLN A 504 21.35 18.79 24.31
C GLN A 504 20.56 20.10 24.42
N ASP A 505 20.25 20.73 23.28
CA ASP A 505 19.50 21.99 23.22
C ASP A 505 18.10 21.86 23.85
N GLU A 506 17.39 20.77 23.57
CA GLU A 506 16.08 20.48 24.14
C GLU A 506 16.16 20.20 25.64
N ILE A 507 17.17 19.45 26.09
CA ILE A 507 17.41 19.17 27.51
C ILE A 507 17.71 20.47 28.26
N GLU A 508 18.54 21.35 27.71
CA GLU A 508 18.86 22.64 28.32
C GLU A 508 17.66 23.58 28.37
N ALA A 509 16.82 23.59 27.34
CA ALA A 509 15.56 24.34 27.36
C ALA A 509 14.64 23.84 28.47
N LEU A 510 14.42 22.53 28.56
CA LEU A 510 13.54 21.93 29.57
C LEU A 510 14.08 22.08 31.00
N LYS A 511 15.40 22.03 31.21
CA LYS A 511 16.03 22.36 32.51
C LYS A 511 15.75 23.78 32.97
N LYS A 512 15.57 24.72 32.02
CA LYS A 512 15.23 26.12 32.29
C LYS A 512 13.71 26.35 32.34
N ASN A 513 12.89 25.30 32.36
CA ASN A 513 11.43 25.35 32.24
C ASN A 513 10.94 26.09 30.97
N ILE A 514 11.73 26.06 29.89
CA ILE A 514 11.38 26.64 28.60
C ILE A 514 10.85 25.51 27.70
N PRO A 515 9.70 25.68 27.03
CA PRO A 515 9.18 24.67 26.12
C PRO A 515 10.10 24.47 24.92
N VAL A 516 10.18 23.22 24.44
CA VAL A 516 10.97 22.88 23.25
C VAL A 516 10.47 23.67 22.03
N LYS A 517 11.40 24.15 21.20
CA LYS A 517 11.09 24.99 20.03
C LYS A 517 10.22 24.21 19.02
N LYS A 518 9.22 24.87 18.42
CA LYS A 518 8.33 24.29 17.38
C LYS A 518 9.05 23.64 16.20
N ARG A 519 10.28 24.07 15.91
CA ARG A 519 11.14 23.54 14.83
C ARG A 519 11.86 22.23 15.20
N SER A 520 11.92 21.85 16.48
CA SER A 520 12.54 20.60 16.90
C SER A 520 11.70 19.41 16.47
N GLN A 521 12.36 18.31 16.10
CA GLN A 521 11.70 17.04 15.79
C GLN A 521 10.95 16.47 17.00
N LEU A 522 11.35 16.86 18.21
CA LEU A 522 10.75 16.40 19.45
C LEU A 522 9.49 17.18 19.84
N PHE A 523 9.22 18.36 19.25
CA PHE A 523 8.08 19.19 19.65
C PHE A 523 6.73 18.44 19.61
N LYS A 524 6.54 17.58 18.62
CA LYS A 524 5.31 16.79 18.46
C LYS A 524 5.14 15.69 19.52
N LEU A 525 6.20 15.31 20.21
CA LEU A 525 6.20 14.30 21.27
C LEU A 525 5.89 14.88 22.65
N ASP A 526 5.63 16.18 22.73
CA ASP A 526 5.38 16.90 24.00
C ASP A 526 6.46 16.56 25.06
N PRO A 527 7.75 16.83 24.76
CA PRO A 527 8.86 16.25 25.50
C PRO A 527 8.95 16.82 26.91
N VAL A 528 9.04 15.93 27.89
CA VAL A 528 9.18 16.27 29.32
C VAL A 528 10.50 15.73 29.85
N LEU A 529 11.12 16.44 30.79
CA LEU A 529 12.35 16.01 31.45
C LEU A 529 12.02 15.51 32.85
N GLN A 530 12.29 14.22 33.11
CA GLN A 530 12.03 13.59 34.40
C GLN A 530 13.24 12.76 34.83
N ASP A 531 13.74 12.98 36.05
CA ASP A 531 14.95 12.33 36.58
C ASP A 531 16.16 12.42 35.63
N GLY A 532 16.25 13.54 34.88
CA GLY A 532 17.28 13.78 33.88
C GLY A 532 17.14 13.00 32.58
N ILE A 533 16.04 12.25 32.40
CA ILE A 533 15.71 11.52 31.16
C ILE A 533 14.62 12.29 30.40
N LEU A 534 14.84 12.47 29.09
CA LEU A 534 13.86 13.01 28.18
C LEU A 534 12.79 11.95 27.86
N ARG A 535 11.52 12.24 28.15
CA ARG A 535 10.39 11.32 27.99
C ARG A 535 9.28 11.94 27.15
N VAL A 536 8.44 11.09 26.56
CA VAL A 536 7.24 11.51 25.82
C VAL A 536 6.16 11.95 26.81
N GLY A 537 5.55 13.12 26.55
CA GLY A 537 4.42 13.64 27.32
C GLY A 537 3.06 13.40 26.66
N GLY A 538 2.04 14.06 27.20
CA GLY A 538 0.73 14.19 26.57
C GLY A 538 -0.36 13.21 27.02
N ARG A 539 -0.95 12.50 26.05
CA ARG A 539 -2.31 11.91 26.17
C ARG A 539 -2.46 10.82 27.22
N LEU A 540 -1.36 10.16 27.59
CA LEU A 540 -1.34 9.05 28.54
C LEU A 540 -1.16 9.50 30.00
N ASN A 541 -1.06 10.80 30.28
CA ASN A 541 -0.85 11.33 31.64
C ASN A 541 -1.94 10.88 32.63
N ARG A 542 -3.17 10.63 32.14
CA ARG A 542 -4.32 10.19 32.95
C ARG A 542 -4.56 8.68 32.93
N ALA A 543 -3.71 7.89 32.26
CA ALA A 543 -3.89 6.44 32.16
C ALA A 543 -3.47 5.75 33.47
N ALA A 544 -4.19 4.70 33.88
CA ALA A 544 -3.86 3.87 35.04
C ALA A 544 -2.79 2.82 34.67
N MET A 545 -1.56 3.27 34.44
CA MET A 545 -0.44 2.44 33.99
C MET A 545 0.85 2.82 34.74
N PRO A 546 1.85 1.92 34.80
CA PRO A 546 3.18 2.26 35.31
C PRO A 546 3.75 3.49 34.60
N GLU A 547 4.46 4.33 35.35
CA GLU A 547 4.98 5.61 34.87
C GLU A 547 5.90 5.49 33.66
N GLU A 548 6.72 4.45 33.61
CA GLU A 548 7.62 4.14 32.50
C GLU A 548 6.87 3.85 31.19
N SER A 549 5.65 3.31 31.28
CA SER A 549 4.77 3.06 30.13
C SER A 549 3.94 4.28 29.75
N ARG A 550 3.63 5.16 30.70
CA ARG A 550 2.95 6.45 30.43
C ARG A 550 3.87 7.44 29.73
N HIS A 551 5.14 7.45 30.15
CA HIS A 551 6.17 8.38 29.72
C HIS A 551 7.41 7.65 29.20
N PRO A 552 7.33 7.00 28.03
CA PRO A 552 8.47 6.27 27.49
C PRO A 552 9.66 7.21 27.22
N ALA A 553 10.88 6.70 27.42
CA ALA A 553 12.10 7.45 27.17
C ALA A 553 12.28 7.72 25.66
N ILE A 554 12.64 8.96 25.32
CA ILE A 554 12.89 9.37 23.94
C ILE A 554 14.32 8.98 23.57
N LEU A 555 14.45 8.13 22.55
CA LEU A 555 15.74 7.68 22.03
C LEU A 555 15.89 8.09 20.57
N SER A 556 17.13 8.41 20.18
CA SER A 556 17.42 8.79 18.80
C SER A 556 17.59 7.57 17.91
N LYS A 557 16.95 7.59 16.74
CA LYS A 557 17.12 6.59 15.68
C LYS A 557 18.59 6.41 15.25
N CYS A 558 19.41 7.45 15.33
CA CYS A 558 20.80 7.41 14.86
C CYS A 558 21.80 6.95 15.95
N SER A 559 21.35 6.73 17.18
CA SER A 559 22.22 6.35 18.29
C SER A 559 22.48 4.85 18.31
N LYS A 560 23.75 4.45 18.45
CA LYS A 560 24.17 3.05 18.61
C LYS A 560 23.49 2.38 19.80
N ILE A 561 23.29 3.11 20.90
CA ILE A 561 22.58 2.61 22.10
C ILE A 561 21.14 2.21 21.73
N SER A 562 20.47 2.99 20.90
CA SER A 562 19.10 2.70 20.47
C SER A 562 19.04 1.45 19.61
N THR A 563 20.01 1.27 18.71
CA THR A 563 20.16 0.02 17.93
C THR A 563 20.39 -1.20 18.83
N LEU A 564 21.26 -1.07 19.85
CA LEU A 564 21.54 -2.16 20.78
C LEU A 564 20.30 -2.55 21.59
N ILE A 565 19.53 -1.57 22.09
CA ILE A 565 18.27 -1.80 22.81
C ILE A 565 17.25 -2.48 21.90
N LEU A 566 17.07 -1.99 20.67
CA LEU A 566 16.14 -2.59 19.70
C LEU A 566 16.51 -4.03 19.37
N ASN A 567 17.80 -4.32 19.16
CA ASN A 567 18.27 -5.67 18.89
C ASN A 567 18.03 -6.60 20.09
N ASP A 568 18.26 -6.12 21.32
CA ASP A 568 17.99 -6.89 22.55
C ASP A 568 16.49 -7.22 22.67
N ILE A 569 15.61 -6.25 22.44
CA ILE A 569 14.16 -6.45 22.45
C ILE A 569 13.75 -7.44 21.34
N HIS A 570 14.25 -7.26 20.12
CA HIS A 570 13.96 -8.13 18.98
C HIS A 570 14.36 -9.58 19.26
N GLN A 571 15.52 -9.82 19.87
CA GLN A 571 15.96 -11.14 20.29
C GLN A 571 15.08 -11.72 21.41
N ARG A 572 14.73 -10.93 22.43
CA ARG A 572 13.89 -11.37 23.55
C ARG A 572 12.45 -11.69 23.14
N CYS A 573 11.94 -11.01 22.13
CA CYS A 573 10.62 -11.26 21.56
C CYS A 573 10.62 -12.34 20.46
N GLY A 574 11.72 -13.07 20.25
CA GLY A 574 11.76 -14.18 19.29
C GLY A 574 11.65 -13.74 17.83
N HIS A 575 12.24 -12.60 17.48
CA HIS A 575 12.19 -12.00 16.14
C HIS A 575 10.79 -11.58 15.66
N CYS A 576 9.80 -11.43 16.54
CA CYS A 576 8.51 -10.82 16.17
C CYS A 576 8.75 -9.41 15.61
N GLY A 577 8.55 -9.24 14.31
CA GLY A 577 8.73 -8.01 13.55
C GLY A 577 8.09 -8.13 12.18
#